data_AF-A0A7L1LJM1-F1
#
_entry.id   AF-A0A7L1LJM1-F1
#
_cell.length_a   1.000
_cell.length_b   1.000
_cell.length_c   1.000
_cell.angle_alpha   90.00
_cell.angle_beta   90.00
_cell.angle_gamma   90.00
#
_symmetry.space_group_name_H-M   'P 1'
#
loop_
_entity.id
_entity.type
_entity.pdbx_description
1 polymer ?
#
loop_
_entity_poly.entity_id
_entity_poly.type
_entity_poly.pdbx_seq_one_letter_code
_entity_poly.pdbx_strand_id
1 'polypeptide(L)'
;SLSLLDTNLSAEAETELRSFIAKRLAKGALFEGMGNVASVGLSIPEYKVGCYYCRFRQENLLEMATLESDVNAPEYVVCFLGGSEKKDTFRLELDKYIQSLKINLDLEQKTLETYVNPYLRSWFENAICPIQRVVQLFQEKLAFLLHAALSYTPVEVKNADERTEKDISRFLAAASLQGLVQEGTMTSLCIAMTEEQHKSMIIDCSGPQPQLHNAGSNRFCEDWMHAFVNGAEGGNPFLFQQILENFKLKAIQDINNLKRFIRQAEMNHYALFKCYMFLKNCGSGDILLKIVKVEHAEMPEARNVVTVLEEFMRE
;
A
#
# COMPACT_ATOMS: atom_id res chain seq x y z
N SER A 1 6.17 27.29 22.20
CA SER A 1 4.72 27.58 22.22
C SER A 1 4.14 27.23 20.86
N LEU A 2 2.85 26.90 20.77
CA LEU A 2 2.17 26.59 19.50
C LEU A 2 1.32 27.77 19.04
N SER A 3 1.53 28.23 17.80
CA SER A 3 0.65 29.16 17.11
C SER A 3 -0.19 28.40 16.07
N LEU A 4 -1.46 28.80 15.92
CA LEU A 4 -2.34 28.25 14.91
C LEU A 4 -2.07 28.92 13.55
N LEU A 5 -2.01 28.11 12.48
CA LEU A 5 -1.89 28.59 11.11
C LEU A 5 -3.17 28.39 10.30
N ASP A 6 -3.72 27.17 10.28
CA ASP A 6 -5.02 26.85 9.67
C ASP A 6 -5.72 25.72 10.44
N THR A 7 -7.05 25.71 10.41
CA THR A 7 -7.88 24.67 11.03
C THR A 7 -9.27 24.62 10.41
N ASN A 8 -9.87 23.43 10.41
CA ASN A 8 -11.28 23.22 10.09
C ASN A 8 -12.13 22.94 11.34
N LEU A 9 -11.56 23.07 12.55
CA LEU A 9 -12.23 22.83 13.82
C LEU A 9 -12.89 24.09 14.37
N SER A 10 -13.86 23.91 15.27
CA SER A 10 -14.36 24.98 16.13
C SER A 10 -13.24 25.48 17.05
N ALA A 11 -13.37 26.72 17.54
CA ALA A 11 -12.37 27.31 18.45
C ALA A 11 -12.15 26.48 19.73
N GLU A 12 -13.21 25.82 20.22
CA GLU A 12 -13.17 24.94 21.40
C GLU A 12 -12.35 23.68 21.12
N ALA A 13 -12.71 22.92 20.09
CA ALA A 13 -12.03 21.68 19.72
C ALA A 13 -10.58 21.93 19.28
N GLU A 14 -10.30 23.06 18.64
CA GLU A 14 -8.94 23.46 18.28
C GLU A 14 -8.09 23.73 19.53
N THR A 15 -8.64 24.43 20.54
CA THR A 15 -7.93 24.72 21.79
C THR A 15 -7.60 23.45 22.57
N GLU A 16 -8.53 22.49 22.59
CA GLU A 16 -8.32 21.16 23.18
C GLU A 16 -7.23 20.36 22.45
N LEU A 17 -7.26 20.35 21.11
CA LEU A 17 -6.24 19.69 20.30
C LEU A 17 -4.86 20.33 20.52
N ARG A 18 -4.77 21.66 20.54
CA ARG A 18 -3.53 22.38 20.80
C ARG A 18 -2.94 22.02 22.18
N SER A 19 -3.78 21.94 23.22
CA SER A 19 -3.38 21.50 24.56
C SER A 19 -2.86 20.06 24.55
N PHE A 20 -3.55 19.17 23.83
CA PHE A 20 -3.12 17.78 23.65
C PHE A 20 -1.73 17.69 22.98
N ILE A 21 -1.52 18.40 21.87
CA ILE A 21 -0.24 18.41 21.15
C ILE A 21 0.87 19.05 21.99
N ALA A 22 0.60 20.15 22.71
CA ALA A 22 1.58 20.79 23.58
C ALA A 22 2.11 19.82 24.66
N LYS A 23 1.23 18.99 25.24
CA LYS A 23 1.62 17.94 26.19
C LYS A 23 2.48 16.84 25.55
N ARG A 24 2.25 16.51 24.28
CA ARG A 24 3.04 15.52 23.53
C ARG A 24 4.42 16.06 23.14
N LEU A 25 4.49 17.32 22.72
CA LEU A 25 5.75 18.02 22.45
C LEU A 25 6.62 18.11 23.70
N ALA A 26 6.05 18.49 24.85
CA ALA A 26 6.77 18.58 26.11
C ALA A 26 7.38 17.23 26.56
N LYS A 27 6.83 16.11 26.08
CA LYS A 27 7.33 14.75 26.36
C LYS A 27 8.32 14.23 25.31
N GLY A 28 8.67 15.02 24.30
CA GLY A 28 9.54 14.58 23.20
C GLY A 28 8.92 13.51 22.29
N ALA A 29 7.58 13.40 22.24
CA ALA A 29 6.88 12.31 21.55
C ALA A 29 6.56 12.61 20.07
N LEU A 30 7.35 13.45 19.41
CA LEU A 30 7.12 13.93 18.05
C LEU A 30 8.42 13.83 17.25
N PHE A 31 8.42 12.91 16.29
CA PHE A 31 9.54 12.70 15.38
C PHE A 31 9.22 13.30 14.03
N GLU A 32 10.25 13.80 13.35
CA GLU A 32 10.12 14.31 12.00
C GLU A 32 9.84 13.15 11.05
N GLY A 33 8.81 13.31 10.21
CA GLY A 33 8.51 12.33 9.17
C GLY A 33 7.92 11.00 9.63
N MET A 34 7.77 10.79 10.94
CA MET A 34 7.13 9.64 11.56
C MET A 34 6.00 10.13 12.47
N GLY A 35 4.77 10.07 11.95
CA GLY A 35 3.60 10.49 12.68
C GLY A 35 3.16 9.49 13.74
N ASN A 36 2.46 10.00 14.73
CA ASN A 36 1.84 9.21 15.78
C ASN A 36 0.32 9.31 15.68
N VAL A 37 -0.35 8.22 16.04
CA VAL A 37 -1.81 8.18 16.11
C VAL A 37 -2.21 8.05 17.57
N ALA A 38 -3.17 8.87 18.00
CA ALA A 38 -3.73 8.80 19.35
C ALA A 38 -5.21 9.17 19.35
N SER A 39 -5.99 8.55 20.25
CA SER A 39 -7.35 9.01 20.51
C SER A 39 -7.30 10.34 21.28
N VAL A 40 -8.10 11.31 20.85
CA VAL A 40 -8.26 12.61 21.48
C VAL A 40 -9.73 12.80 21.82
N GLY A 41 -10.01 13.20 23.06
CA GLY A 41 -11.34 13.64 23.47
C GLY A 41 -11.50 15.10 23.07
N LEU A 42 -12.21 15.33 21.97
CA LEU A 42 -12.55 16.67 21.49
C LEU A 42 -14.04 16.91 21.69
N SER A 43 -14.43 18.16 21.91
CA SER A 43 -15.80 18.65 21.96
C SER A 43 -16.44 18.68 20.56
N ILE A 44 -16.39 17.54 19.86
CA ILE A 44 -16.97 17.33 18.53
C ILE A 44 -18.16 16.37 18.69
N PRO A 45 -19.33 16.66 18.09
CA PRO A 45 -20.48 15.77 18.18
C PRO A 45 -20.18 14.36 17.66
N GLU A 46 -20.58 13.38 18.47
CA GLU A 46 -20.84 11.97 18.15
C GLU A 46 -19.73 10.90 18.10
N TYR A 47 -18.42 11.16 18.11
CA TYR A 47 -17.46 10.04 18.11
C TYR A 47 -16.14 10.31 18.84
N LYS A 48 -15.52 9.24 19.36
CA LYS A 48 -14.10 9.25 19.72
C LYS A 48 -13.30 9.59 18.46
N VAL A 49 -12.44 10.60 18.55
CA VAL A 49 -11.66 11.07 17.41
C VAL A 49 -10.24 10.52 17.50
N GLY A 50 -9.79 9.87 16.44
CA GLY A 50 -8.38 9.56 16.25
C GLY A 50 -7.66 10.75 15.64
N CYS A 51 -6.51 11.12 16.19
CA CYS A 51 -5.63 12.16 15.69
C CYS A 51 -4.32 11.55 15.23
N TYR A 52 -4.04 11.64 13.93
CA TYR A 52 -2.68 11.52 13.42
C TYR A 52 -1.99 12.86 13.59
N TYR A 53 -0.77 12.88 14.12
CA TYR A 53 0.03 14.09 14.26
C TYR A 53 1.51 13.81 13.98
N CYS A 54 2.16 14.69 13.23
CA CYS A 54 3.57 14.57 12.89
C CYS A 54 4.27 15.93 12.91
N ARG A 55 5.59 15.92 13.14
CA ARG A 55 6.41 17.12 12.99
C ARG A 55 6.80 17.26 11.52
N PHE A 56 6.60 18.45 10.96
CA PHE A 56 6.94 18.81 9.60
C PHE A 56 7.93 19.97 9.62
N ARG A 57 9.09 19.78 8.98
CA ARG A 57 10.10 20.83 8.81
C ARG A 57 10.25 21.08 7.33
N GLN A 58 10.20 22.35 6.94
CA GLN A 58 10.52 22.76 5.59
C GLN A 58 12.05 22.76 5.45
N GLU A 59 12.59 21.98 4.52
CA GLU A 59 14.01 22.07 4.17
C GLU A 59 14.20 23.26 3.24
N ASN A 60 15.17 24.12 3.54
CA ASN A 60 15.63 25.13 2.60
C ASN A 60 16.80 24.50 1.81
N LEU A 61 16.60 24.23 0.52
CA LEU A 61 17.65 23.68 -0.36
C LEU A 61 18.92 24.57 -0.46
N LEU A 62 18.87 25.80 0.04
CA LEU A 62 20.02 26.73 0.07
C LEU A 62 21.08 26.38 1.12
N GLU A 63 20.79 25.52 2.11
CA GLU A 63 21.73 25.22 3.21
C GLU A 63 22.75 24.11 2.91
N MET A 64 22.69 23.42 1.76
CA MET A 64 23.72 22.43 1.40
C MET A 64 25.07 23.05 0.99
N ALA A 65 25.17 24.37 0.86
CA ALA A 65 26.40 25.06 0.46
C ALA A 65 27.11 25.85 1.58
N THR A 66 26.52 25.97 2.77
CA THR A 66 27.13 26.71 3.89
C THR A 66 26.94 25.96 5.19
N LEU A 67 27.96 25.18 5.58
CA LEU A 67 28.23 24.90 6.99
C LEU A 67 28.23 26.27 7.70
N GLU A 68 27.45 26.39 8.78
CA GLU A 68 27.28 27.59 9.62
C GLU A 68 26.17 28.58 9.21
N SER A 69 24.91 28.13 9.16
CA SER A 69 23.80 28.98 9.61
C SER A 69 22.67 28.13 10.21
N ASP A 70 22.67 28.00 11.53
CA ASP A 70 21.60 27.41 12.33
C ASP A 70 20.41 28.40 12.42
N VAL A 71 19.90 28.83 11.26
CA VAL A 71 18.74 29.72 11.18
C VAL A 71 17.51 28.83 11.24
N ASN A 72 16.93 28.73 12.43
CA ASN A 72 15.69 28.01 12.76
C ASN A 72 14.68 27.98 11.59
N ALA A 73 14.73 26.91 10.80
CA ALA A 73 13.68 26.63 9.84
C ALA A 73 12.36 26.50 10.63
N PRO A 74 11.26 27.09 10.17
CA PRO A 74 10.00 27.02 10.89
C PRO A 74 9.56 25.56 11.04
N GLU A 75 9.34 25.14 12.29
CA GLU A 75 8.79 23.82 12.62
C GLU A 75 7.27 23.87 12.68
N TYR A 76 6.63 22.96 11.96
CA TYR A 76 5.18 22.84 11.90
C TYR A 76 4.72 21.51 12.51
N VAL A 77 3.50 21.48 13.02
CA VAL A 77 2.82 20.24 13.41
C VAL A 77 1.57 20.09 12.56
N VAL A 78 1.49 19.00 11.81
CA VAL A 78 0.32 18.69 11.00
C VAL A 78 -0.53 17.67 11.75
N CYS A 79 -1.84 17.90 11.82
CA CYS A 79 -2.79 17.01 12.48
C CYS A 79 -3.93 16.62 11.54
N PHE A 80 -4.22 15.32 11.41
CA PHE A 80 -5.37 14.81 10.67
C PHE A 80 -6.34 14.09 11.61
N LEU A 81 -7.59 14.57 11.64
CA LEU A 81 -8.67 14.07 12.49
C LEU A 81 -9.67 13.22 11.70
N GLY A 82 -10.33 12.29 12.39
CA GLY A 82 -11.22 11.28 11.79
C GLY A 82 -11.62 10.23 12.82
N GLY A 83 -12.53 9.31 12.46
CA GLY A 83 -13.03 8.28 13.39
C GLY A 83 -11.92 7.50 14.07
N SER A 84 -12.09 7.16 15.35
CA SER A 84 -11.08 6.41 16.14
C SER A 84 -10.91 4.95 15.69
N GLU A 85 -11.77 4.46 14.82
CA GLU A 85 -11.75 3.08 14.34
C GLU A 85 -10.60 2.91 13.34
N LYS A 86 -9.44 2.46 13.85
CA LYS A 86 -8.32 1.90 13.08
C LYS A 86 -7.49 2.89 12.22
N LYS A 87 -7.10 4.04 12.79
CA LYS A 87 -6.13 4.94 12.14
C LYS A 87 -4.68 4.45 12.12
N ASP A 88 -4.29 3.50 12.98
CA ASP A 88 -2.97 2.88 12.90
C ASP A 88 -2.74 2.21 11.52
N THR A 89 -3.82 1.73 10.90
CA THR A 89 -3.81 1.11 9.58
C THR A 89 -3.33 2.04 8.47
N PHE A 90 -3.48 3.37 8.62
CA PHE A 90 -3.11 4.35 7.59
C PHE A 90 -1.92 5.23 7.98
N ARG A 91 -1.25 4.92 9.09
CA ARG A 91 -0.15 5.75 9.58
C ARG A 91 0.95 5.90 8.52
N LEU A 92 1.33 4.81 7.87
CA LEU A 92 2.39 4.80 6.86
C LEU A 92 2.00 5.60 5.60
N GLU A 93 0.74 5.54 5.21
CA GLU A 93 0.16 6.27 4.08
C GLU A 93 0.15 7.77 4.36
N LEU A 94 -0.20 8.16 5.59
CA LEU A 94 -0.17 9.55 6.04
C LEU A 94 1.27 10.07 6.16
N ASP A 95 2.21 9.26 6.65
CA ASP A 95 3.62 9.59 6.68
C ASP A 95 4.13 9.87 5.25
N LYS A 96 3.87 8.95 4.30
CA LYS A 96 4.21 9.14 2.89
C LYS A 96 3.54 10.37 2.28
N TYR A 97 2.30 10.66 2.68
CA TYR A 97 1.56 11.83 2.21
C TYR A 97 2.21 13.15 2.65
N ILE A 98 2.67 13.23 3.91
CA ILE A 98 3.39 14.41 4.43
C ILE A 98 4.80 14.49 3.84
N GLN A 99 5.50 13.37 3.65
CA GLN A 99 6.80 13.37 2.97
C GLN A 99 6.69 13.86 1.53
N SER A 100 5.63 13.49 0.82
CA SER A 100 5.36 13.99 -0.53
C SER A 100 5.13 15.51 -0.53
N LEU A 101 4.55 16.07 0.52
CA LEU A 101 4.41 17.52 0.67
C LEU A 101 5.79 18.19 0.77
N LYS A 102 6.72 17.59 1.55
CA LYS A 102 8.11 18.08 1.71
C LYS A 102 8.82 18.21 0.36
N ILE A 103 8.82 17.13 -0.44
CA ILE A 103 9.47 17.08 -1.77
C ILE A 103 8.89 18.11 -2.74
N ASN A 104 7.56 18.37 -2.67
CA ASN A 104 6.89 19.24 -3.63
C ASN A 104 6.87 20.74 -3.24
N LEU A 105 7.29 21.05 -2.02
CA LEU A 105 7.46 22.42 -1.52
C LEU A 105 8.78 23.07 -1.98
N ASP A 106 9.74 22.26 -2.43
CA ASP A 106 11.06 22.69 -2.92
C ASP A 106 11.03 23.45 -4.26
N LEU A 107 9.87 23.51 -4.94
CA LEU A 107 9.72 24.17 -6.23
C LEU A 107 9.21 25.62 -6.06
N GLU A 108 10.14 26.49 -5.68
CA GLU A 108 10.27 27.97 -5.82
C GLU A 108 9.04 28.94 -5.78
N GLN A 109 7.78 28.53 -5.70
CA GLN A 109 6.65 29.50 -5.85
C GLN A 109 5.34 29.13 -5.14
N LYS A 110 5.33 28.09 -4.30
CA LYS A 110 4.10 27.60 -3.67
C LYS A 110 3.91 28.19 -2.27
N THR A 111 3.05 29.20 -2.16
CA THR A 111 2.64 29.77 -0.86
C THR A 111 1.81 28.76 -0.05
N LEU A 112 1.80 28.93 1.29
CA LEU A 112 1.04 28.11 2.23
C LEU A 112 -0.45 28.03 1.83
N GLU A 113 -1.02 29.14 1.39
CA GLU A 113 -2.44 29.25 1.04
C GLU A 113 -2.79 28.63 -0.32
N THR A 114 -1.91 28.75 -1.31
CA THR A 114 -2.21 28.31 -2.69
C THR A 114 -1.91 26.84 -2.92
N TYR A 115 -1.00 26.24 -2.15
CA TYR A 115 -0.61 24.83 -2.35
C TYR A 115 -0.78 23.97 -1.09
N VAL A 116 -0.25 24.40 0.05
CA VAL A 116 -0.21 23.58 1.27
C VAL A 116 -1.61 23.33 1.82
N ASN A 117 -2.43 24.38 1.96
CA ASN A 117 -3.78 24.25 2.49
C ASN A 117 -4.69 23.36 1.61
N PRO A 118 -4.78 23.55 0.28
CA PRO A 118 -5.54 22.66 -0.59
C PRO A 118 -5.04 21.21 -0.55
N TYR A 119 -3.72 21.02 -0.52
CA TYR A 119 -3.11 19.70 -0.38
C TYR A 119 -3.55 19.05 0.94
N LEU A 120 -3.27 19.66 2.09
CA LEU A 120 -3.61 19.11 3.40
C LEU A 120 -5.11 18.85 3.56
N ARG A 121 -6.00 19.66 2.98
CA ARG A 121 -7.45 19.42 3.00
C ARG A 121 -7.88 18.19 2.21
N SER A 122 -7.11 17.83 1.19
CA SER A 122 -7.37 16.70 0.31
C SER A 122 -6.73 15.39 0.80
N TRP A 123 -6.23 15.35 2.05
CA TRP A 123 -5.52 14.18 2.60
C TRP A 123 -6.36 12.91 2.56
N PHE A 124 -7.66 12.98 2.88
CA PHE A 124 -8.52 11.81 2.94
C PHE A 124 -8.72 11.21 1.54
N GLU A 125 -9.07 12.08 0.57
CA GLU A 125 -9.22 11.70 -0.82
C GLU A 125 -7.93 11.14 -1.41
N ASN A 126 -6.79 11.75 -1.09
CA ASN A 126 -5.53 11.38 -1.69
C ASN A 126 -4.89 10.17 -1.00
N ALA A 127 -4.94 10.04 0.31
CA ALA A 127 -4.24 8.98 1.04
C ALA A 127 -5.11 7.73 1.29
N ILE A 128 -6.42 7.91 1.50
CA ILE A 128 -7.31 6.84 2.00
C ILE A 128 -8.21 6.29 0.89
N CYS A 129 -8.80 7.16 0.08
CA CYS A 129 -9.73 6.76 -0.98
C CYS A 129 -9.12 6.13 -2.26
N PRO A 130 -7.80 6.11 -2.57
CA PRO A 130 -7.29 5.49 -3.79
C PRO A 130 -7.76 4.05 -4.02
N ILE A 131 -7.70 3.21 -2.98
CA ILE A 131 -8.10 1.80 -3.08
C ILE A 131 -9.58 1.68 -3.44
N GLN A 132 -10.43 2.45 -2.76
CA GLN A 132 -11.86 2.49 -3.07
C GLN A 132 -12.12 2.89 -4.53
N ARG A 133 -11.44 3.93 -5.03
CA ARG A 133 -11.62 4.39 -6.41
C ARG A 133 -11.20 3.33 -7.42
N VAL A 134 -10.09 2.62 -7.18
CA VAL A 134 -9.66 1.51 -8.03
C VAL A 134 -10.68 0.36 -7.99
N VAL A 135 -11.18 -0.02 -6.81
CA VAL A 135 -12.21 -1.05 -6.68
C VAL A 135 -13.47 -0.67 -7.48
N GLN A 136 -13.90 0.59 -7.37
CA GLN A 136 -15.07 1.09 -8.10
C GLN A 136 -14.85 1.18 -9.62
N LEU A 137 -13.62 1.48 -10.05
CA LEU A 137 -13.27 1.60 -11.47
C LEU A 137 -13.16 0.23 -12.16
N PHE A 138 -12.59 -0.77 -11.47
CA PHE A 138 -12.30 -2.08 -12.06
C PHE A 138 -13.39 -3.13 -11.81
N GLN A 139 -14.11 -3.06 -10.69
CA GLN A 139 -15.21 -4.00 -10.37
C GLN A 139 -14.79 -5.47 -10.55
N GLU A 140 -15.49 -6.24 -11.40
CA GLU A 140 -15.15 -7.64 -11.70
C GLU A 140 -13.75 -7.81 -12.32
N LYS A 141 -13.22 -6.77 -12.99
CA LYS A 141 -11.86 -6.76 -13.55
C LYS A 141 -10.78 -6.56 -12.48
N LEU A 142 -11.14 -6.37 -11.21
CA LEU A 142 -10.17 -6.22 -10.12
C LEU A 142 -9.34 -7.48 -9.92
N ALA A 143 -9.87 -8.66 -10.25
CA ALA A 143 -9.14 -9.93 -10.16
C ALA A 143 -7.81 -9.89 -10.94
N PHE A 144 -7.80 -9.24 -12.10
CA PHE A 144 -6.60 -9.08 -12.92
C PHE A 144 -5.55 -8.16 -12.28
N LEU A 145 -5.98 -7.10 -11.58
CA LEU A 145 -5.07 -6.22 -10.84
C LEU A 145 -4.48 -6.91 -9.61
N LEU A 146 -5.30 -7.67 -8.89
CA LEU A 146 -4.85 -8.47 -7.76
C LEU A 146 -3.82 -9.52 -8.20
N HIS A 147 -4.08 -10.18 -9.35
CA HIS A 147 -3.15 -11.12 -9.95
C HIS A 147 -1.83 -10.45 -10.30
N ALA A 148 -1.86 -9.34 -11.06
CA ALA A 148 -0.66 -8.60 -11.44
C ALA A 148 0.16 -8.11 -10.25
N ALA A 149 -0.49 -7.65 -9.18
CA ALA A 149 0.17 -7.19 -7.96
C ALA A 149 0.88 -8.34 -7.21
N LEU A 150 0.26 -9.51 -7.12
CA LEU A 150 0.85 -10.67 -6.46
C LEU A 150 1.92 -11.37 -7.30
N SER A 151 1.75 -11.41 -8.62
CA SER A 151 2.72 -11.98 -9.53
C SER A 151 3.91 -11.05 -9.75
N TYR A 152 3.83 -9.77 -9.38
CA TYR A 152 4.79 -8.73 -9.77
C TYR A 152 4.87 -8.53 -11.29
N THR A 153 3.76 -8.74 -11.99
CA THR A 153 3.67 -8.46 -13.43
C THR A 153 3.74 -6.94 -13.67
N PRO A 154 4.63 -6.44 -14.55
CA PRO A 154 4.67 -5.03 -14.89
C PRO A 154 3.36 -4.56 -15.51
N VAL A 155 2.87 -3.41 -15.05
CA VAL A 155 1.62 -2.81 -15.52
C VAL A 155 1.91 -1.48 -16.22
N GLU A 156 1.48 -1.37 -17.46
CA GLU A 156 1.49 -0.13 -18.24
C GLU A 156 0.09 0.47 -18.29
N VAL A 157 -0.05 1.71 -17.82
CA VAL A 157 -1.32 2.45 -17.88
C VAL A 157 -1.28 3.40 -19.08
N LYS A 158 -2.31 3.35 -19.93
CA LYS A 158 -2.46 4.18 -21.12
C LYS A 158 -3.76 4.98 -21.04
N ASN A 159 -3.72 6.21 -21.57
CA ASN A 159 -4.88 7.10 -21.68
C ASN A 159 -5.61 7.37 -20.34
N ALA A 160 -4.91 7.31 -19.21
CA ALA A 160 -5.45 7.67 -17.91
C ALA A 160 -5.06 9.11 -17.54
N ASP A 161 -5.88 9.76 -16.72
CA ASP A 161 -5.48 10.98 -16.04
C ASP A 161 -4.47 10.68 -14.90
N GLU A 162 -3.71 11.69 -14.49
CA GLU A 162 -2.66 11.57 -13.47
C GLU A 162 -3.17 10.97 -12.14
N ARG A 163 -4.42 11.29 -11.76
CA ARG A 163 -5.01 10.78 -10.51
C ARG A 163 -5.29 9.29 -10.64
N THR A 164 -5.92 8.87 -11.73
CA THR A 164 -6.23 7.45 -12.00
C THR A 164 -4.95 6.63 -12.09
N GLU A 165 -3.92 7.10 -12.78
CA GLU A 165 -2.63 6.43 -12.87
C GLU A 165 -1.99 6.25 -11.47
N LYS A 166 -2.00 7.31 -10.66
CA LYS A 166 -1.48 7.28 -9.29
C LYS A 166 -2.28 6.35 -8.38
N ASP A 167 -3.59 6.30 -8.53
CA ASP A 167 -4.45 5.41 -7.76
C ASP A 167 -4.19 3.93 -8.10
N ILE A 168 -4.04 3.61 -9.39
CA ILE A 168 -3.68 2.26 -9.86
C ILE A 168 -2.31 1.86 -9.30
N SER A 169 -1.31 2.72 -9.44
CA SER A 169 0.05 2.47 -8.91
C SER A 169 0.03 2.20 -7.41
N ARG A 170 -0.74 2.98 -6.64
CA ARG A 170 -0.90 2.80 -5.20
C ARG A 170 -1.61 1.51 -4.84
N PHE A 171 -2.66 1.15 -5.58
CA PHE A 171 -3.35 -0.11 -5.36
C PHE A 171 -2.42 -1.30 -5.61
N LEU A 172 -1.68 -1.30 -6.72
CA LEU A 172 -0.72 -2.37 -7.04
C LEU A 172 0.35 -2.50 -5.95
N ALA A 173 0.93 -1.39 -5.50
CA ALA A 173 1.90 -1.39 -4.40
C ALA A 173 1.28 -1.94 -3.10
N ALA A 174 0.07 -1.52 -2.74
CA ALA A 174 -0.61 -1.94 -1.52
C ALA A 174 -1.08 -3.40 -1.54
N ALA A 175 -1.41 -3.93 -2.73
CA ALA A 175 -1.83 -5.31 -2.96
C ALA A 175 -0.65 -6.29 -3.09
N SER A 176 0.51 -5.81 -3.50
CA SER A 176 1.73 -6.61 -3.60
C SER A 176 2.26 -7.04 -2.23
N LEU A 177 3.14 -8.04 -2.22
CA LEU A 177 3.87 -8.46 -1.01
C LEU A 177 5.19 -7.67 -0.82
N GLN A 178 5.28 -6.47 -1.41
CA GLN A 178 6.46 -5.60 -1.32
C GLN A 178 6.78 -5.25 0.14
N GLY A 179 8.06 -5.36 0.52
CA GLY A 179 8.54 -5.16 1.90
C GLY A 179 8.55 -6.40 2.78
N LEU A 180 7.99 -7.54 2.33
CA LEU A 180 8.06 -8.83 3.02
C LEU A 180 9.02 -9.84 2.36
N VAL A 181 9.32 -9.61 1.08
CA VAL A 181 10.25 -10.39 0.27
C VAL A 181 11.57 -9.60 0.17
N GLN A 182 12.73 -10.27 0.23
CA GLN A 182 14.03 -9.60 0.12
C GLN A 182 14.12 -8.81 -1.20
N GLU A 183 14.70 -7.61 -1.16
CA GLU A 183 14.69 -6.65 -2.28
C GLU A 183 15.32 -7.23 -3.57
N GLY A 184 16.35 -8.08 -3.43
CA GLY A 184 16.96 -8.81 -4.56
C GLY A 184 16.07 -9.89 -5.18
N THR A 185 15.21 -10.52 -4.39
CA THR A 185 14.22 -11.50 -4.85
C THR A 185 13.11 -10.81 -5.64
N MET A 186 12.72 -9.58 -5.29
CA MET A 186 11.69 -8.82 -6.02
C MET A 186 12.11 -8.52 -7.46
N THR A 187 13.33 -8.03 -7.67
CA THR A 187 13.87 -7.79 -9.02
C THR A 187 13.92 -9.09 -9.83
N SER A 188 14.33 -10.18 -9.19
CA SER A 188 14.38 -11.51 -9.81
C SER A 188 12.99 -12.05 -10.15
N LEU A 189 11.96 -11.76 -9.33
CA LEU A 189 10.56 -12.11 -9.60
C LEU A 189 9.99 -11.34 -10.78
N CYS A 190 10.21 -10.02 -10.83
CA CYS A 190 9.82 -9.19 -11.97
C CYS A 190 10.44 -9.71 -13.27
N ILE A 191 11.75 -10.00 -13.25
CA ILE A 191 12.48 -10.55 -14.40
C ILE A 191 11.89 -11.91 -14.80
N ALA A 192 11.75 -12.85 -13.85
CA ALA A 192 11.21 -14.19 -14.13
C ALA A 192 9.78 -14.16 -14.69
N MET A 193 8.93 -13.25 -14.21
CA MET A 193 7.59 -13.06 -14.78
C MET A 193 7.64 -12.53 -16.22
N THR A 194 8.51 -11.55 -16.48
CA THR A 194 8.65 -10.97 -17.81
C THR A 194 9.29 -11.92 -18.82
N GLU A 195 10.22 -12.78 -18.40
CA GLU A 195 10.90 -13.75 -19.25
C GLU A 195 9.96 -14.88 -19.70
N GLU A 196 9.04 -15.33 -18.84
CA GLU A 196 8.06 -16.39 -19.20
C GLU A 196 6.87 -15.87 -20.03
N GLN A 197 6.40 -14.63 -19.82
CA GLN A 197 5.20 -14.09 -20.51
C GLN A 197 5.50 -13.09 -21.64
N HIS A 198 6.71 -12.54 -21.74
CA HIS A 198 7.14 -11.56 -22.76
C HIS A 198 6.25 -10.31 -22.93
N LYS A 199 5.33 -10.02 -22.00
CA LYS A 199 4.35 -8.92 -22.16
C LYS A 199 3.97 -8.32 -20.80
N SER A 200 4.08 -6.99 -20.71
CA SER A 200 3.45 -6.19 -19.66
C SER A 200 1.92 -6.27 -19.78
N MET A 201 1.24 -6.21 -18.64
CA MET A 201 -0.20 -6.01 -18.60
C MET A 201 -0.49 -4.56 -19.00
N ILE A 202 -1.37 -4.36 -19.98
CA ILE A 202 -1.73 -3.02 -20.45
C ILE A 202 -3.14 -2.69 -19.97
N ILE A 203 -3.27 -1.55 -19.30
CA ILE A 203 -4.53 -0.96 -18.87
C ILE A 203 -4.82 0.24 -19.77
N ASP A 204 -5.82 0.13 -20.64
CA ASP A 204 -6.28 1.25 -21.46
C ASP A 204 -7.52 1.90 -20.85
N CYS A 205 -7.38 3.16 -20.42
CA CYS A 205 -8.43 3.97 -19.82
C CYS A 205 -9.14 4.89 -20.85
N SER A 206 -9.02 4.63 -22.15
CA SER A 206 -9.68 5.42 -23.20
C SER A 206 -11.22 5.39 -23.15
N GLY A 207 -11.80 4.34 -22.55
CA GLY A 207 -13.24 4.16 -22.37
C GLY A 207 -13.74 4.40 -20.95
N PRO A 208 -15.07 4.35 -20.71
CA PRO A 208 -15.67 4.55 -19.39
C PRO A 208 -15.30 3.45 -18.38
N GLN A 209 -14.85 2.29 -18.87
CA GLN A 209 -14.24 1.24 -18.06
C GLN A 209 -12.88 0.86 -18.66
N PRO A 210 -11.86 0.59 -17.83
CA PRO A 210 -10.56 0.18 -18.33
C PRO A 210 -10.64 -1.12 -19.13
N GLN A 211 -9.93 -1.16 -20.25
CA GLN A 211 -9.68 -2.38 -21.01
C GLN A 211 -8.35 -2.98 -20.58
N LEU A 212 -8.31 -4.30 -20.44
CA LEU A 212 -7.15 -5.03 -19.96
C LEU A 212 -6.62 -5.94 -21.05
N HIS A 213 -5.34 -5.83 -21.36
CA HIS A 213 -4.64 -6.70 -22.30
C HIS A 213 -3.49 -7.42 -21.60
N ASN A 214 -3.22 -8.65 -22.03
CA ASN A 214 -2.21 -9.55 -21.42
C ASN A 214 -2.43 -9.79 -19.92
N ALA A 215 -3.69 -9.76 -19.47
CA ALA A 215 -4.05 -9.91 -18.07
C ALA A 215 -4.19 -11.38 -17.69
N GLY A 216 -3.55 -11.77 -16.57
CA GLY A 216 -3.74 -13.06 -15.91
C GLY A 216 -4.79 -12.96 -14.80
N SER A 217 -5.49 -14.07 -14.55
CA SER A 217 -6.37 -14.23 -13.39
C SER A 217 -6.23 -15.67 -12.87
N ASN A 218 -6.57 -15.86 -11.61
CA ASN A 218 -6.70 -17.17 -11.01
C ASN A 218 -7.87 -17.15 -10.02
N ARG A 219 -8.34 -18.34 -9.63
CA ARG A 219 -9.48 -18.50 -8.72
C ARG A 219 -9.28 -17.74 -7.40
N PHE A 220 -8.07 -17.70 -6.88
CA PHE A 220 -7.77 -16.95 -5.66
C PHE A 220 -8.08 -15.46 -5.80
N CYS A 221 -7.64 -14.84 -6.90
CA CYS A 221 -7.90 -13.41 -7.15
C CYS A 221 -9.38 -13.15 -7.45
N GLU A 222 -10.09 -14.08 -8.09
CA GLU A 222 -11.54 -14.01 -8.33
C GLU A 222 -12.34 -14.07 -7.02
N ASP A 223 -12.02 -15.01 -6.14
CA ASP A 223 -12.65 -15.15 -4.82
C ASP A 223 -12.49 -13.87 -3.99
N TRP A 224 -11.30 -13.24 -4.02
CA TRP A 224 -11.04 -11.98 -3.34
C TRP A 224 -11.68 -10.77 -4.03
N MET A 225 -11.75 -10.75 -5.36
CA MET A 225 -12.49 -9.72 -6.10
C MET A 225 -13.95 -9.68 -5.64
N HIS A 226 -14.60 -10.84 -5.45
CA HIS A 226 -15.96 -10.87 -4.92
C HIS A 226 -16.07 -10.27 -3.51
N ALA A 227 -15.07 -10.48 -2.64
CA ALA A 227 -15.04 -9.82 -1.33
C ALA A 227 -14.99 -8.28 -1.46
N PHE A 228 -14.22 -7.75 -2.40
CA PHE A 228 -14.17 -6.31 -2.69
C PHE A 228 -15.50 -5.79 -3.26
N VAL A 229 -16.08 -6.46 -4.26
CA VAL A 229 -17.34 -6.05 -4.88
C VAL A 229 -18.49 -6.08 -3.86
N ASN A 230 -18.59 -7.13 -3.04
CA ASN A 230 -19.59 -7.22 -1.98
C ASN A 230 -19.37 -6.15 -0.89
N GLY A 231 -18.11 -5.83 -0.58
CA GLY A 231 -17.76 -4.74 0.34
C GLY A 231 -18.10 -3.35 -0.18
N ALA A 232 -18.27 -3.19 -1.50
CA ALA A 232 -18.55 -1.91 -2.13
C ALA A 232 -19.95 -1.36 -1.84
N GLU A 233 -20.90 -2.21 -1.46
CA GLU A 233 -22.25 -1.80 -1.05
C GLU A 233 -22.24 -0.83 0.15
N GLY A 234 -21.22 -0.92 1.02
CA GLY A 234 -21.05 -0.04 2.18
C GLY A 234 -20.19 1.20 1.92
N GLY A 235 -19.51 1.30 0.77
CA GLY A 235 -18.72 2.46 0.36
C GLY A 235 -17.60 2.90 1.32
N ASN A 236 -17.18 2.04 2.25
CA ASN A 236 -16.26 2.38 3.33
C ASN A 236 -14.77 2.11 2.92
N PRO A 237 -13.92 3.14 2.77
CA PRO A 237 -12.50 2.97 2.43
C PRO A 237 -11.73 2.04 3.38
N PHE A 238 -12.08 2.04 4.67
CA PHE A 238 -11.42 1.24 5.70
C PHE A 238 -11.69 -0.26 5.52
N LEU A 239 -12.87 -0.60 5.01
CA LEU A 239 -13.22 -1.99 4.73
C LEU A 239 -12.36 -2.54 3.59
N PHE A 240 -12.17 -1.77 2.52
CA PHE A 240 -11.32 -2.21 1.40
C PHE A 240 -9.88 -2.43 1.82
N GLN A 241 -9.32 -1.56 2.68
CA GLN A 241 -7.99 -1.80 3.25
C GLN A 241 -7.95 -3.10 4.06
N GLN A 242 -8.96 -3.36 4.90
CA GLN A 242 -9.02 -4.60 5.67
C GLN A 242 -9.11 -5.84 4.77
N ILE A 243 -9.90 -5.79 3.71
CA ILE A 243 -9.97 -6.87 2.71
C ILE A 243 -8.59 -7.06 2.06
N LEU A 244 -7.90 -5.98 1.70
CA LEU A 244 -6.56 -6.02 1.10
C LEU A 244 -5.50 -6.60 2.03
N GLU A 245 -5.52 -6.25 3.32
CA GLU A 245 -4.63 -6.85 4.31
C GLU A 245 -4.91 -8.34 4.50
N ASN A 246 -6.18 -8.76 4.53
CA ASN A 246 -6.53 -10.17 4.64
C ASN A 246 -6.12 -10.96 3.39
N PHE A 247 -6.26 -10.35 2.20
CA PHE A 247 -5.77 -10.89 0.93
C PHE A 247 -4.27 -11.17 0.99
N LYS A 248 -3.47 -10.18 1.40
CA LYS A 248 -2.01 -10.34 1.58
C LYS A 248 -1.67 -11.40 2.61
N LEU A 249 -2.32 -11.36 3.79
CA LEU A 249 -2.11 -12.34 4.85
C LEU A 249 -2.35 -13.76 4.37
N LYS A 250 -3.40 -13.98 3.59
CA LYS A 250 -3.71 -15.29 3.03
C LYS A 250 -2.66 -15.73 2.00
N ALA A 251 -2.23 -14.84 1.11
CA ALA A 251 -1.16 -15.14 0.15
C ALA A 251 0.15 -15.52 0.87
N ILE A 252 0.55 -14.77 1.91
CA ILE A 252 1.73 -15.05 2.74
C ILE A 252 1.63 -16.41 3.42
N GLN A 253 0.46 -16.73 4.00
CA GLN A 253 0.22 -18.04 4.60
C GLN A 253 0.40 -19.17 3.60
N ASP A 254 -0.13 -19.00 2.38
CA ASP A 254 -0.05 -20.02 1.34
C ASP A 254 1.39 -20.20 0.81
N ILE A 255 2.16 -19.12 0.66
CA ILE A 255 3.60 -19.17 0.34
C ILE A 255 4.36 -19.95 1.42
N ASN A 256 4.13 -19.65 2.71
CA ASN A 256 4.83 -20.30 3.81
C ASN A 256 4.45 -21.78 3.94
N ASN A 257 3.18 -22.13 3.71
CA ASN A 257 2.73 -23.52 3.65
C ASN A 257 3.42 -24.26 2.51
N LEU A 258 3.49 -23.66 1.33
CA LEU A 258 4.16 -24.25 0.17
C LEU A 258 5.65 -24.51 0.45
N LYS A 259 6.38 -23.51 0.97
CA LYS A 259 7.79 -23.66 1.39
C LYS A 259 7.99 -24.83 2.34
N ARG A 260 7.09 -24.99 3.31
CA ARG A 260 7.12 -26.10 4.26
C ARG A 260 6.88 -27.44 3.58
N PHE A 261 5.92 -27.52 2.65
CA PHE A 261 5.64 -28.76 1.91
C PHE A 261 6.79 -29.16 1.00
N ILE A 262 7.45 -28.22 0.35
CA ILE A 262 8.60 -28.48 -0.53
C ILE A 262 9.75 -29.09 0.26
N ARG A 263 10.10 -28.52 1.41
CA ARG A 263 11.12 -29.10 2.32
C ARG A 263 10.78 -30.53 2.77
N GLN A 264 9.49 -30.84 2.93
CA GLN A 264 9.05 -32.20 3.28
C GLN A 264 9.08 -33.15 2.08
N ALA A 265 8.80 -32.64 0.89
CA ALA A 265 8.77 -33.41 -0.36
C ALA A 265 10.16 -33.89 -0.79
N GLU A 266 11.23 -33.21 -0.37
CA GLU A 266 12.62 -33.65 -0.57
C GLU A 266 12.88 -35.05 0.00
N MET A 267 12.21 -35.42 1.09
CA MET A 267 12.43 -36.68 1.79
C MET A 267 11.25 -37.66 1.67
N ASN A 268 10.15 -37.28 1.00
CA ASN A 268 8.90 -38.05 1.03
C ASN A 268 7.99 -37.81 -0.18
N HIS A 269 7.80 -38.83 -1.01
CA HIS A 269 6.89 -38.79 -2.18
C HIS A 269 5.42 -38.51 -1.82
N TYR A 270 4.95 -38.90 -0.62
CA TYR A 270 3.61 -38.55 -0.16
C TYR A 270 3.49 -37.05 0.17
N ALA A 271 4.58 -36.43 0.64
CA ALA A 271 4.61 -34.98 0.84
C ALA A 271 4.63 -34.23 -0.50
N LEU A 272 5.28 -34.78 -1.53
CA LEU A 272 5.21 -34.26 -2.91
C LEU A 272 3.77 -34.27 -3.43
N PHE A 273 3.04 -35.38 -3.26
CA PHE A 273 1.62 -35.45 -3.63
C PHE A 273 0.76 -34.42 -2.87
N LYS A 274 0.98 -34.25 -1.55
CA LYS A 274 0.30 -33.20 -0.77
C LYS A 274 0.61 -31.80 -1.28
N CYS A 275 1.85 -31.54 -1.69
CA CYS A 275 2.27 -30.28 -2.27
C CYS A 275 1.50 -29.99 -3.58
N TYR A 276 1.44 -30.97 -4.48
CA TYR A 276 0.65 -30.88 -5.72
C TYR A 276 -0.84 -30.62 -5.43
N MET A 277 -1.44 -31.39 -4.52
CA MET A 277 -2.85 -31.21 -4.14
C MET A 277 -3.11 -29.84 -3.52
N PHE A 278 -2.15 -29.30 -2.75
CA PHE A 278 -2.25 -27.96 -2.21
C PHE A 278 -2.25 -26.89 -3.33
N LEU A 279 -1.27 -26.95 -4.25
CA LEU A 279 -1.15 -26.01 -5.38
C LEU A 279 -2.41 -26.01 -6.26
N LYS A 280 -3.00 -27.19 -6.50
CA LYS A 280 -4.24 -27.33 -7.29
C LYS A 280 -5.45 -26.72 -6.60
N ASN A 281 -5.50 -26.75 -5.27
CA ASN A 281 -6.69 -26.37 -4.50
C ASN A 281 -6.65 -24.96 -3.92
N CYS A 282 -5.46 -24.35 -3.75
CA CYS A 282 -5.33 -23.02 -3.15
C CYS A 282 -5.77 -21.88 -4.08
N GLY A 283 -5.96 -22.16 -5.38
CA GLY A 283 -6.44 -21.20 -6.37
C GLY A 283 -5.41 -20.18 -6.86
N SER A 284 -4.21 -20.17 -6.29
CA SER A 284 -3.08 -19.27 -6.63
C SER A 284 -1.79 -20.02 -6.98
N GLY A 285 -1.89 -21.32 -7.31
CA GLY A 285 -0.74 -22.19 -7.54
C GLY A 285 0.22 -21.70 -8.64
N ASP A 286 -0.31 -21.00 -9.65
CA ASP A 286 0.45 -20.37 -10.74
C ASP A 286 1.40 -19.28 -10.23
N ILE A 287 0.96 -18.47 -9.26
CA ILE A 287 1.78 -17.42 -8.63
C ILE A 287 2.73 -18.04 -7.60
N LEU A 288 2.20 -18.89 -6.72
CA LEU A 288 2.96 -19.45 -5.59
C LEU A 288 4.17 -20.24 -6.05
N LEU A 289 4.01 -21.08 -7.08
CA LEU A 289 5.09 -21.91 -7.61
C LEU A 289 6.23 -21.05 -8.17
N LYS A 290 5.90 -19.94 -8.82
CA LYS A 290 6.89 -19.00 -9.36
C LYS A 290 7.59 -18.20 -8.26
N ILE A 291 6.86 -17.75 -7.25
CA ILE A 291 7.44 -17.07 -6.09
C ILE A 291 8.50 -17.96 -5.44
N VAL A 292 8.12 -19.21 -5.17
CA VAL A 292 9.01 -20.21 -4.60
C VAL A 292 10.19 -20.51 -5.52
N LYS A 293 9.99 -20.63 -6.84
CA LYS A 293 11.08 -20.89 -7.79
C LYS A 293 12.19 -19.84 -7.71
N VAL A 294 11.81 -18.56 -7.62
CA VAL A 294 12.78 -17.47 -7.52
C VAL A 294 13.42 -17.41 -6.13
N GLU A 295 12.66 -17.62 -5.06
CA GLU A 295 13.20 -17.66 -3.69
C GLU A 295 14.10 -18.89 -3.44
N HIS A 296 13.81 -20.03 -4.05
CA HIS A 296 14.57 -21.28 -3.93
C HIS A 296 15.68 -21.43 -4.98
N ALA A 297 15.85 -20.49 -5.90
CA ALA A 297 17.06 -20.43 -6.73
C ALA A 297 18.36 -20.39 -5.88
N GLU A 298 18.24 -20.01 -4.60
CA GLU A 298 19.31 -20.02 -3.60
C GLU A 298 19.47 -21.37 -2.83
N MET A 299 18.58 -22.36 -3.04
CA MET A 299 18.62 -23.70 -2.42
C MET A 299 18.55 -24.81 -3.49
N PRO A 300 19.70 -25.37 -3.94
CA PRO A 300 19.76 -26.36 -5.02
C PRO A 300 18.93 -27.62 -4.79
N GLU A 301 18.75 -28.03 -3.54
CA GLU A 301 18.10 -29.29 -3.15
C GLU A 301 16.59 -29.28 -3.42
N ALA A 302 15.94 -28.12 -3.28
CA ALA A 302 14.51 -27.93 -3.52
C ALA A 302 14.16 -27.84 -5.02
N ARG A 303 15.16 -27.62 -5.88
CA ARG A 303 14.96 -27.37 -7.32
C ARG A 303 14.30 -28.54 -8.04
N ASN A 304 14.68 -29.78 -7.72
CA ASN A 304 14.11 -30.97 -8.34
C ASN A 304 12.62 -31.13 -8.01
N VAL A 305 12.25 -30.83 -6.76
CA VAL A 305 10.84 -30.87 -6.31
C VAL A 305 10.02 -29.83 -7.08
N VAL A 306 10.53 -28.60 -7.23
CA VAL A 306 9.85 -27.53 -7.97
C VAL A 306 9.67 -27.89 -9.44
N THR A 307 10.70 -28.42 -10.12
CA THR A 307 10.59 -28.86 -11.53
C THR A 307 9.51 -29.92 -11.73
N VAL A 308 9.48 -30.92 -10.85
CA VAL A 308 8.47 -31.99 -10.91
C VAL A 308 7.06 -31.45 -10.67
N LEU A 309 6.90 -30.49 -9.75
CA LEU A 309 5.62 -29.82 -9.54
C LEU A 309 5.18 -28.98 -10.75
N GLU A 310 6.11 -28.32 -11.45
CA GLU A 310 5.82 -27.60 -12.70
C GLU A 310 5.36 -28.53 -13.83
N GLU A 311 5.92 -29.74 -13.91
CA GLU A 311 5.47 -30.76 -14.86
C GLU A 311 4.05 -31.22 -14.53
N PHE A 312 3.79 -31.60 -13.27
CA PHE A 312 2.46 -32.03 -12.85
C PHE A 312 1.39 -30.95 -12.92
N MET A 313 1.77 -29.68 -12.84
CA MET A 313 0.85 -28.55 -12.99
C MET A 313 0.58 -28.18 -14.46
N ARG A 314 1.40 -28.69 -15.40
CA ARG A 314 1.20 -28.52 -16.86
C ARG A 314 0.36 -29.63 -17.49
N GLU A 315 0.32 -30.80 -16.87
CA GLU A 315 -0.56 -31.94 -17.22
C GLU A 315 -2.00 -31.75 -16.69
#